data_AF-A0A381TEG2-F1
#
_entry.id   AF-A0A381TEG2-F1
#
_cell.length_a   1.000
_cell.length_b   1.000
_cell.length_c   1.000
_cell.angle_alpha   90.00
_cell.angle_beta   90.00
_cell.angle_gamma   90.00
#
_symmetry.space_group_name_H-M   'P 1'
#
loop_
_entity.id
_entity.type
_entity.pdbx_description
1 polymer ?
#
loop_
_entity_poly.entity_id
_entity_poly.type
_entity_poly.pdbx_seq_one_letter_code
_entity_poly.pdbx_strand_id
1 'polypeptide(L)'
;VEHPLLQTYGPLEGWHILLIVGSLSIGFFVYQVQKATRLVMLGAPDDRFDSWMWRVREFLGGWLGQKKVLRDRVVGTMHVLMFWGFLMLASDMFDLATANAFSDHVLPELLNGPWNGMVELGYTMAFVGCVPALIRRVVFSPEKLKGESQLEGNVILLLILFITMTSFVVESAHEPSGFWEPVGFWVAGMSLADSTVVVAYWIHILSICMFFVLIPLSKHMHLVMAVPNVFFHDAGPVGKMRPLAVGDDGMAVPLEDLDMDAFGVSSYTDYTWRQLVDGWSCTSCARCQDVCPAYASGKGLNPMQVIHDVRNYANEHAPILLAGKQPEETMIERITDEAVWACTTCNACVDVCPLYIEHVPKL
;
A
#
# COMPACT_ATOMS: atom_id res chain seq x y z
N VAL A 1 -0.54 36.17 4.71
CA VAL A 1 0.52 35.90 3.70
C VAL A 1 -0.15 35.58 2.37
N GLU A 2 0.36 36.06 1.24
CA GLU A 2 -0.15 35.59 -0.06
C GLU A 2 0.14 34.08 -0.20
N HIS A 3 -0.84 33.30 -0.67
CA HIS A 3 -0.70 31.85 -0.76
C HIS A 3 0.52 31.47 -1.64
N PRO A 4 1.36 30.50 -1.26
CA PRO A 4 2.59 30.17 -2.00
C PRO A 4 2.37 29.86 -3.49
N LEU A 5 1.22 29.29 -3.87
CA LEU A 5 0.88 29.05 -5.29
C LEU A 5 0.67 30.32 -6.11
N LEU A 6 0.32 31.43 -5.48
CA LEU A 6 0.06 32.71 -6.14
C LEU A 6 1.32 33.60 -6.17
N GLN A 7 2.37 33.23 -5.43
CA GLN A 7 3.64 33.97 -5.41
C GLN A 7 4.47 33.73 -6.68
N THR A 8 5.30 34.72 -7.03
CA THR A 8 6.26 34.64 -8.15
C THR A 8 7.63 34.14 -7.70
N TYR A 9 8.14 33.09 -8.33
CA TYR A 9 9.46 32.50 -8.14
C TYR A 9 10.33 32.67 -9.40
N GLY A 10 10.85 33.88 -9.59
CA GLY A 10 11.62 34.22 -10.79
C GLY A 10 10.72 34.27 -12.03
N PRO A 11 10.93 33.41 -13.06
CA PRO A 11 10.10 33.42 -14.27
C PRO A 11 8.78 32.63 -14.13
N LEU A 12 8.57 31.91 -13.02
CA LEU A 12 7.41 31.05 -12.81
C LEU A 12 6.59 31.53 -11.62
N GLU A 13 5.27 31.42 -11.69
CA GLU A 13 4.40 31.52 -10.51
C GLU A 13 4.30 30.14 -9.82
N GLY A 14 3.96 30.12 -8.54
CA GLY A 14 3.92 28.89 -7.74
C GLY A 14 3.04 27.78 -8.35
N TRP A 15 1.88 28.11 -8.91
CA TRP A 15 1.01 27.11 -9.56
C TRP A 15 1.67 26.46 -10.78
N HIS A 16 2.55 27.15 -11.51
CA HIS A 16 3.33 26.53 -12.60
C HIS A 16 4.28 25.47 -12.05
N ILE A 17 4.94 25.76 -10.93
CA ILE A 17 5.83 24.81 -10.26
C ILE A 17 5.04 23.58 -9.84
N LEU A 18 3.90 23.77 -9.17
CA LEU A 18 3.01 22.68 -8.76
C LEU A 18 2.56 21.83 -9.96
N LEU A 19 2.13 22.46 -11.05
CA LEU A 19 1.71 21.72 -12.25
C LEU A 19 2.84 20.88 -12.83
N ILE A 20 4.07 21.41 -12.88
CA ILE A 20 5.22 20.67 -13.40
C ILE A 20 5.56 19.48 -12.50
N VAL A 21 5.82 19.72 -11.20
CA VAL A 21 6.27 18.65 -10.29
C VAL A 21 5.15 17.66 -9.97
N GLY A 22 3.92 18.14 -9.83
CA GLY A 22 2.73 17.34 -9.62
C GLY A 22 2.42 16.46 -10.81
N SER A 23 2.43 17.00 -12.04
CA SER A 23 2.16 16.19 -13.24
C SER A 23 3.24 15.14 -13.48
N LEU A 24 4.52 15.46 -13.23
CA LEU A 24 5.60 14.49 -13.36
C LEU A 24 5.48 13.34 -12.34
N SER A 25 5.21 13.66 -11.08
CA SER A 25 5.07 12.66 -10.01
C SER A 25 3.81 11.79 -10.19
N ILE A 26 2.65 12.40 -10.43
CA ILE A 26 1.38 11.69 -10.69
C ILE A 26 1.48 10.89 -11.99
N GLY A 27 2.05 11.46 -13.06
CA GLY A 27 2.23 10.77 -14.33
C GLY A 27 3.10 9.52 -14.18
N PHE A 28 4.20 9.61 -13.43
CA PHE A 28 5.03 8.44 -13.10
C PHE A 28 4.29 7.40 -12.27
N PHE A 29 3.57 7.84 -11.23
CA PHE A 29 2.74 6.97 -10.38
C PHE A 29 1.73 6.18 -11.23
N VAL A 30 0.95 6.88 -12.05
CA VAL A 30 -0.07 6.28 -12.92
C VAL A 30 0.56 5.31 -13.90
N TYR A 31 1.68 5.66 -14.53
CA TYR A 31 2.40 4.78 -15.44
C TYR A 31 2.81 3.46 -14.78
N GLN A 32 3.37 3.51 -13.56
CA GLN A 32 3.80 2.31 -12.85
C GLN A 32 2.62 1.47 -12.35
N VAL A 33 1.55 2.10 -11.85
CA VAL A 33 0.32 1.39 -11.48
C VAL A 33 -0.27 0.69 -12.70
N GLN A 34 -0.34 1.36 -13.84
CA GLN A 34 -0.80 0.75 -15.09
C GLN A 34 0.08 -0.41 -15.54
N LYS A 35 1.42 -0.28 -15.44
CA LYS A 35 2.35 -1.38 -15.73
C LYS A 35 2.06 -2.58 -14.84
N ALA A 36 1.96 -2.39 -13.52
CA ALA A 36 1.65 -3.45 -12.56
C ALA A 36 0.30 -4.10 -12.84
N THR A 37 -0.75 -3.31 -13.05
CA THR A 37 -2.09 -3.81 -13.41
C THR A 37 -2.05 -4.62 -14.70
N ARG A 38 -1.36 -4.15 -15.74
CA ARG A 38 -1.23 -4.90 -17.00
C ARG A 38 -0.54 -6.25 -16.80
N LEU A 39 0.51 -6.32 -15.98
CA LEU A 39 1.19 -7.57 -15.66
C LEU A 39 0.29 -8.53 -14.87
N VAL A 40 -0.44 -8.02 -13.87
CA VAL A 40 -1.43 -8.79 -13.11
C VAL A 40 -2.53 -9.36 -14.02
N MET A 41 -3.00 -8.57 -14.98
CA MET A 41 -4.07 -8.96 -15.90
C MET A 41 -3.61 -9.93 -17.01
N LEU A 42 -2.33 -10.31 -17.06
CA LEU A 42 -1.87 -11.43 -17.90
C LEU A 42 -2.22 -12.80 -17.30
N GLY A 43 -2.55 -12.85 -16.01
CA GLY A 43 -2.88 -14.09 -15.34
C GLY A 43 -4.19 -14.71 -15.82
N ALA A 44 -4.33 -16.01 -15.59
CA ALA A 44 -5.52 -16.77 -15.91
C ALA A 44 -6.80 -16.17 -15.25
N PRO A 45 -7.97 -16.36 -15.88
CA PRO A 45 -9.25 -15.96 -15.28
C PRO A 45 -9.48 -16.67 -13.93
N ASP A 46 -10.00 -15.93 -12.96
CA ASP A 46 -10.45 -16.46 -11.66
C ASP A 46 -11.70 -15.69 -11.25
N ASP A 47 -12.84 -16.37 -11.21
CA ASP A 47 -14.11 -15.75 -10.85
C ASP A 47 -14.21 -15.60 -9.33
N ARG A 48 -14.18 -14.34 -8.88
CA ARG A 48 -14.27 -13.93 -7.47
C ARG A 48 -15.37 -12.89 -7.26
N PHE A 49 -16.32 -12.76 -8.19
CA PHE A 49 -17.36 -11.72 -8.17
C PHE A 49 -18.67 -12.16 -7.49
N ASP A 50 -18.56 -13.09 -6.54
CA ASP A 50 -19.66 -13.63 -5.75
C ASP A 50 -19.70 -13.01 -4.33
N SER A 51 -20.67 -13.43 -3.51
CA SER A 51 -20.66 -13.19 -2.05
C SER A 51 -20.50 -11.73 -1.59
N TRP A 52 -21.05 -10.76 -2.33
CA TRP A 52 -20.86 -9.31 -2.11
C TRP A 52 -21.07 -8.82 -0.67
N MET A 53 -22.13 -9.26 -0.01
CA MET A 53 -22.41 -8.83 1.38
C MET A 53 -21.30 -9.28 2.35
N TRP A 54 -20.81 -10.51 2.17
CA TRP A 54 -19.70 -11.03 2.97
C TRP A 54 -18.41 -10.27 2.67
N ARG A 55 -18.11 -10.00 1.38
CA ARG A 55 -16.90 -9.25 0.97
C ARG A 55 -16.87 -7.85 1.55
N VAL A 56 -17.99 -7.12 1.46
CA VAL A 56 -18.09 -5.77 2.05
C VAL A 56 -17.87 -5.82 3.56
N ARG A 57 -18.47 -6.79 4.26
CA ARG A 57 -18.28 -6.95 5.70
C ARG A 57 -16.82 -7.26 6.06
N GLU A 58 -16.18 -8.19 5.34
CA GLU A 58 -14.78 -8.52 5.56
C GLU A 58 -13.84 -7.39 5.15
N PHE A 59 -14.16 -6.61 4.13
CA PHE A 59 -13.40 -5.42 3.76
C PHE A 59 -13.48 -4.34 4.86
N LEU A 60 -14.69 -4.04 5.34
CA LEU A 60 -14.90 -3.06 6.42
C LEU A 60 -14.29 -3.53 7.75
N GLY A 61 -14.46 -4.78 8.14
CA GLY A 61 -13.90 -5.30 9.39
C GLY A 61 -12.40 -5.63 9.32
N GLY A 62 -11.94 -6.15 8.19
CA GLY A 62 -10.59 -6.63 7.95
C GLY A 62 -9.63 -5.53 7.51
N TRP A 63 -9.95 -4.84 6.41
CA TRP A 63 -9.11 -3.79 5.83
C TRP A 63 -9.29 -2.45 6.55
N LEU A 64 -10.52 -1.93 6.63
CA LEU A 64 -10.78 -0.64 7.28
C LEU A 64 -10.61 -0.74 8.80
N GLY A 65 -11.13 -1.82 9.41
CA GLY A 65 -10.99 -2.13 10.83
C GLY A 65 -9.63 -2.71 11.25
N GLN A 66 -8.73 -3.01 10.30
CA GLN A 66 -7.35 -3.46 10.55
C GLN A 66 -7.23 -4.68 11.49
N LYS A 67 -8.24 -5.57 11.48
CA LYS A 67 -8.40 -6.71 12.43
C LYS A 67 -7.15 -7.59 12.55
N LYS A 68 -6.52 -7.94 11.43
CA LYS A 68 -5.32 -8.81 11.42
C LYS A 68 -4.05 -8.06 11.82
N VAL A 69 -3.95 -6.78 11.48
CA VAL A 69 -2.81 -5.92 11.84
C VAL A 69 -2.74 -5.72 13.36
N LEU A 70 -3.90 -5.53 13.99
CA LEU A 70 -4.06 -5.36 15.44
C LEU A 70 -3.77 -6.63 16.28
N ARG A 71 -3.51 -7.79 15.64
CA ARG A 71 -3.03 -8.98 16.38
C ARG A 71 -1.69 -8.70 17.07
N ASP A 72 -0.83 -7.84 16.50
CA ASP A 72 0.28 -7.23 17.22
C ASP A 72 -0.17 -5.87 17.74
N ARG A 73 -0.48 -5.77 19.04
CA ARG A 73 -1.08 -4.55 19.60
C ARG A 73 -0.15 -3.34 19.53
N VAL A 74 1.17 -3.54 19.66
CA VAL A 74 2.11 -2.41 19.72
C VAL A 74 2.37 -1.86 18.33
N VAL A 75 2.82 -2.73 17.41
CA VAL A 75 3.12 -2.31 16.03
C VAL A 75 1.84 -2.01 15.27
N GLY A 76 0.78 -2.78 15.52
CA GLY A 76 -0.51 -2.58 14.89
C GLY A 76 -1.17 -1.25 15.27
N THR A 77 -1.06 -0.81 16.53
CA THR A 77 -1.61 0.51 16.93
C THR A 77 -0.88 1.64 16.22
N MET A 78 0.46 1.59 16.12
CA MET A 78 1.23 2.59 15.36
C MET A 78 0.76 2.65 13.90
N HIS A 79 0.53 1.49 13.27
CA HIS A 79 0.04 1.41 11.90
C HIS A 79 -1.40 1.93 11.75
N VAL A 80 -2.31 1.59 12.65
CA VAL A 80 -3.70 2.06 12.63
C VAL A 80 -3.79 3.57 12.75
N LEU A 81 -2.97 4.18 13.61
CA LEU A 81 -2.87 5.63 13.74
C LEU A 81 -2.43 6.29 12.43
N MET A 82 -1.38 5.76 11.78
CA MET A 82 -0.95 6.26 10.47
C MET A 82 -2.03 6.03 9.40
N PHE A 83 -2.59 4.83 9.28
CA PHE A 83 -3.60 4.47 8.29
C PHE A 83 -4.82 5.38 8.34
N TRP A 84 -5.44 5.54 9.51
CA TRP A 84 -6.60 6.42 9.67
C TRP A 84 -6.23 7.90 9.55
N GLY A 85 -5.03 8.28 10.00
CA GLY A 85 -4.49 9.61 9.75
C GLY A 85 -4.48 9.94 8.26
N PHE A 86 -3.83 9.12 7.43
CA PHE A 86 -3.78 9.31 5.98
C PHE A 86 -5.16 9.28 5.29
N LEU A 87 -6.10 8.46 5.76
CA LEU A 87 -7.47 8.47 5.22
C LEU A 87 -8.19 9.80 5.46
N MET A 88 -8.02 10.41 6.64
CA MET A 88 -8.63 11.71 6.95
C MET A 88 -7.96 12.86 6.17
N LEU A 89 -6.63 12.78 6.02
CA LEU A 89 -5.83 13.79 5.31
C LEU A 89 -5.98 13.77 3.79
N ALA A 90 -6.51 12.69 3.21
CA ALA A 90 -6.67 12.57 1.76
C ALA A 90 -7.49 13.72 1.16
N SER A 91 -8.45 14.26 1.92
CA SER A 91 -9.25 15.42 1.48
C SER A 91 -8.48 16.74 1.48
N ASP A 92 -7.55 16.93 2.43
CA ASP A 92 -6.75 18.14 2.57
C ASP A 92 -5.76 18.35 1.41
N MET A 93 -5.33 17.25 0.79
CA MET A 93 -4.50 17.31 -0.42
C MET A 93 -5.17 18.10 -1.55
N PHE A 94 -6.49 18.04 -1.68
CA PHE A 94 -7.22 18.83 -2.69
C PHE A 94 -7.23 20.31 -2.34
N ASP A 95 -7.31 20.65 -1.05
CA ASP A 95 -7.36 22.03 -0.60
C ASP A 95 -6.01 22.74 -0.82
N LEU A 96 -4.90 22.13 -0.35
CA LEU A 96 -3.55 22.66 -0.55
C LEU A 96 -3.16 22.77 -2.03
N ALA A 97 -3.62 21.83 -2.87
CA ALA A 97 -3.35 21.83 -4.30
C ALA A 97 -4.17 22.89 -5.07
N THR A 98 -5.24 23.42 -4.47
CA THR A 98 -6.14 24.40 -5.09
C THR A 98 -6.06 25.78 -4.45
N ALA A 99 -5.04 26.03 -3.63
CA ALA A 99 -4.89 27.28 -2.88
C ALA A 99 -6.13 27.60 -2.01
N ASN A 100 -6.64 26.59 -1.32
CA ASN A 100 -7.81 26.64 -0.43
C ASN A 100 -9.15 26.85 -1.13
N ALA A 101 -9.20 26.83 -2.47
CA ALA A 101 -10.45 27.01 -3.20
C ALA A 101 -11.50 25.92 -2.89
N PHE A 102 -11.06 24.73 -2.46
CA PHE A 102 -11.99 23.66 -2.09
C PHE A 102 -12.74 24.01 -0.79
N SER A 103 -12.04 24.39 0.27
CA SER A 103 -12.65 24.80 1.54
C SER A 103 -13.36 26.16 1.46
N ASP A 104 -12.85 27.10 0.67
CA ASP A 104 -13.41 28.45 0.55
C ASP A 104 -14.66 28.53 -0.35
N HIS A 105 -14.78 27.65 -1.35
CA HIS A 105 -15.83 27.78 -2.39
C HIS A 105 -16.68 26.53 -2.63
N VAL A 106 -16.19 25.34 -2.29
CA VAL A 106 -16.89 24.07 -2.57
C VAL A 106 -17.51 23.49 -1.31
N LEU A 107 -16.79 23.54 -0.19
CA LEU A 107 -17.27 23.02 1.09
C LEU A 107 -18.30 23.98 1.71
N PRO A 108 -19.49 23.50 2.15
CA PRO A 108 -20.43 24.33 2.88
C PRO A 108 -19.81 24.85 4.17
N GLU A 109 -19.97 26.15 4.46
CA GLU A 109 -19.36 26.83 5.61
C GLU A 109 -19.61 26.11 6.96
N LEU A 110 -20.80 25.51 7.15
CA LEU A 110 -21.14 24.72 8.35
C LEU A 110 -20.21 23.51 8.57
N LEU A 111 -19.65 22.96 7.50
CA LEU A 111 -18.77 21.80 7.53
C LEU A 111 -17.29 22.17 7.65
N ASN A 112 -16.89 23.44 7.48
CA ASN A 112 -15.49 23.84 7.53
C ASN A 112 -14.84 23.50 8.88
N GLY A 113 -15.48 23.86 10.00
CA GLY A 113 -14.98 23.50 11.33
C GLY A 113 -14.82 22.00 11.55
N PRO A 114 -15.90 21.19 11.40
CA PRO A 114 -15.82 19.74 11.49
C PRO A 114 -14.79 19.09 10.56
N TRP A 115 -14.64 19.61 9.34
CA TRP A 115 -13.66 19.13 8.37
C TRP A 115 -12.24 19.46 8.79
N ASN A 116 -11.94 20.70 9.19
CA ASN A 116 -10.64 21.09 9.76
C ASN A 116 -10.29 20.20 10.96
N GLY A 117 -11.25 19.97 11.87
CA GLY A 117 -11.02 19.10 13.02
C GLY A 117 -10.74 17.64 12.67
N MET A 118 -11.35 17.12 11.61
CA MET A 118 -11.03 15.79 11.09
C MET A 118 -9.61 15.75 10.48
N VAL A 119 -9.24 16.77 9.71
CA VAL A 119 -7.91 16.89 9.09
C VAL A 119 -6.81 17.02 10.17
N GLU A 120 -6.99 17.91 11.14
CA GLU A 120 -6.09 18.11 12.29
C GLU A 120 -5.91 16.82 13.12
N LEU A 121 -7.03 16.12 13.40
CA LEU A 121 -6.99 14.81 14.04
C LEU A 121 -6.18 13.82 13.20
N GLY A 122 -6.37 13.84 11.88
CA GLY A 122 -5.62 13.03 10.93
C GLY A 122 -4.11 13.28 11.00
N TYR A 123 -3.68 14.55 10.98
CA TYR A 123 -2.28 14.95 11.10
C TYR A 123 -1.68 14.51 12.42
N THR A 124 -2.41 14.76 13.52
CA THR A 124 -2.00 14.38 14.87
C THR A 124 -1.86 12.86 15.01
N MET A 125 -2.83 12.08 14.52
CA MET A 125 -2.76 10.62 14.55
C MET A 125 -1.59 10.08 13.72
N ALA A 126 -1.41 10.58 12.50
CA ALA A 126 -0.30 10.17 11.65
C ALA A 126 1.06 10.50 12.28
N PHE A 127 1.21 11.69 12.87
CA PHE A 127 2.42 12.10 13.58
C PHE A 127 2.70 11.18 14.79
N VAL A 128 1.71 10.98 15.66
CA VAL A 128 1.83 10.14 16.87
C VAL A 128 2.07 8.67 16.52
N GLY A 129 1.54 8.16 15.41
CA GLY A 129 1.84 6.81 14.91
C GLY A 129 3.25 6.71 14.31
N CYS A 130 3.67 7.73 13.57
CA CYS A 130 4.94 7.76 12.83
C CYS A 130 6.17 7.90 13.75
N VAL A 131 6.13 8.78 14.75
CA VAL A 131 7.26 9.00 15.68
C VAL A 131 7.75 7.70 16.35
N PRO A 132 6.92 6.93 17.07
CA PRO A 132 7.36 5.68 17.69
C PRO A 132 7.71 4.60 16.66
N ALA A 133 7.06 4.58 15.49
CA ALA A 133 7.42 3.68 14.40
C ALA A 133 8.86 3.96 13.90
N LEU A 134 9.22 5.24 13.73
CA LEU A 134 10.56 5.67 13.34
C LEU A 134 11.60 5.37 14.43
N ILE A 135 11.30 5.68 15.69
CA ILE A 135 12.17 5.37 16.84
C ILE A 135 12.46 3.87 16.90
N ARG A 136 11.43 3.02 16.78
CA ARG A 136 11.59 1.57 16.76
C ARG A 136 12.48 1.09 15.61
N ARG A 137 12.52 1.83 14.49
CA ARG A 137 13.22 1.44 13.27
C ARG A 137 14.65 1.95 13.17
N VAL A 138 14.98 3.00 13.89
CA VAL A 138 16.33 3.59 13.93
C VAL A 138 17.06 3.17 15.19
N VAL A 139 16.41 3.24 16.36
CA VAL A 139 17.03 2.97 17.66
C VAL A 139 16.91 1.49 18.03
N PHE A 140 15.71 0.91 17.94
CA PHE A 140 15.43 -0.48 18.36
C PHE A 140 15.31 -1.46 17.19
N SER A 141 16.14 -1.25 16.16
CA SER A 141 16.06 -1.91 14.86
C SER A 141 16.00 -3.44 14.93
N PRO A 142 14.84 -4.07 14.68
CA PRO A 142 14.72 -5.53 14.64
C PRO A 142 15.56 -6.11 13.52
N GLU A 143 16.20 -7.26 13.73
CA GLU A 143 17.08 -7.90 12.73
C GLU A 143 16.37 -8.14 11.40
N LYS A 144 15.12 -8.58 11.45
CA LYS A 144 14.25 -8.78 10.28
C LYS A 144 13.92 -7.52 9.46
N LEU A 145 14.26 -6.33 9.96
CA LEU A 145 14.02 -5.06 9.27
C LEU A 145 15.31 -4.37 8.82
N LYS A 146 16.49 -4.97 9.02
CA LYS A 146 17.79 -4.43 8.60
C LYS A 146 17.98 -4.55 7.08
N GLY A 147 18.94 -3.78 6.53
CA GLY A 147 19.28 -3.79 5.11
C GLY A 147 18.38 -2.86 4.26
N GLU A 148 18.06 -3.26 3.05
CA GLU A 148 17.28 -2.45 2.09
C GLU A 148 15.90 -2.07 2.62
N SER A 149 15.23 -3.02 3.31
CA SER A 149 13.97 -2.75 3.98
C SER A 149 14.08 -1.60 4.98
N GLN A 150 15.25 -1.41 5.62
CA GLN A 150 15.49 -0.34 6.60
C GLN A 150 15.51 1.04 5.95
N LEU A 151 16.25 1.20 4.85
CA LEU A 151 16.35 2.49 4.18
C LEU A 151 15.00 2.95 3.63
N GLU A 152 14.34 2.06 2.89
CA GLU A 152 13.05 2.37 2.25
C GLU A 152 12.00 2.81 3.27
N GLY A 153 11.81 2.04 4.35
CA GLY A 153 10.83 2.40 5.37
C GLY A 153 11.21 3.63 6.19
N ASN A 154 12.51 3.92 6.38
CA ASN A 154 12.94 5.14 7.08
C ASN A 154 12.65 6.37 6.24
N VAL A 155 12.95 6.33 4.94
CA VAL A 155 12.64 7.42 4.01
C VAL A 155 11.15 7.73 4.02
N ILE A 156 10.30 6.70 3.92
CA ILE A 156 8.84 6.91 3.95
C ILE A 156 8.38 7.50 5.28
N LEU A 157 8.85 6.98 6.42
CA LEU A 157 8.50 7.55 7.73
C LEU A 157 8.98 9.01 7.89
N LEU A 158 10.14 9.36 7.34
CA LEU A 158 10.60 10.75 7.34
C LEU A 158 9.71 11.65 6.46
N LEU A 159 9.24 11.16 5.31
CA LEU A 159 8.29 11.90 4.48
C LEU A 159 6.96 12.11 5.20
N ILE A 160 6.43 11.08 5.86
CA ILE A 160 5.20 11.20 6.69
C ILE A 160 5.40 12.24 7.80
N LEU A 161 6.56 12.22 8.45
CA LEU A 161 6.91 13.18 9.49
C LEU A 161 7.00 14.61 8.92
N PHE A 162 7.61 14.80 7.76
CA PHE A 162 7.65 16.12 7.11
C PHE A 162 6.26 16.60 6.71
N ILE A 163 5.44 15.76 6.08
CA ILE A 163 4.05 16.08 5.71
C ILE A 163 3.29 16.58 6.94
N THR A 164 3.25 15.79 8.01
CA THR A 164 2.51 16.14 9.24
C THR A 164 3.05 17.40 9.93
N MET A 165 4.36 17.53 10.11
CA MET A 165 4.95 18.71 10.76
C MET A 165 4.77 19.99 9.94
N THR A 166 4.92 19.92 8.63
CA THR A 166 4.76 21.08 7.76
C THR A 166 3.32 21.53 7.67
N SER A 167 2.35 20.62 7.76
CA SER A 167 0.92 20.99 7.80
C SER A 167 0.58 21.86 8.99
N PHE A 168 1.02 21.50 10.20
CA PHE A 168 0.79 22.35 11.39
C PHE A 168 1.41 23.75 11.24
N VAL A 169 2.52 23.87 10.51
CA VAL A 169 3.16 25.15 10.20
C VAL A 169 2.38 25.93 9.14
N VAL A 170 1.89 25.26 8.08
CA VAL A 170 1.06 25.90 7.04
C VAL A 170 -0.23 26.41 7.64
N GLU A 171 -0.93 25.56 8.40
CA GLU A 171 -2.20 25.87 9.07
C GLU A 171 -2.08 27.08 10.01
N SER A 172 -0.92 27.26 10.66
CA SER A 172 -0.68 28.39 11.56
C SER A 172 -0.87 29.79 10.92
N ALA A 173 -0.81 29.88 9.59
CA ALA A 173 -0.98 31.12 8.84
C ALA A 173 -2.43 31.43 8.42
N HIS A 174 -3.38 30.54 8.73
CA HIS A 174 -4.79 30.60 8.30
C HIS A 174 -5.78 30.87 9.43
N GLU A 175 -5.35 31.57 10.49
CA GLU A 175 -6.18 31.89 11.66
C GLU A 175 -6.89 30.65 12.26
N PRO A 176 -6.13 29.58 12.59
CA PRO A 176 -6.70 28.30 13.00
C PRO A 176 -7.60 28.42 14.24
N SER A 177 -8.67 27.63 14.27
CA SER A 177 -9.57 27.60 15.42
C SER A 177 -8.95 26.84 16.60
N GLY A 178 -8.82 27.46 17.77
CA GLY A 178 -8.33 26.74 18.98
C GLY A 178 -9.19 25.53 19.42
N PHE A 179 -10.42 25.38 18.88
CA PHE A 179 -11.28 24.22 19.14
C PHE A 179 -11.11 23.10 18.10
N TRP A 180 -11.13 23.43 16.81
CA TRP A 180 -11.02 22.45 15.72
C TRP A 180 -9.56 22.10 15.39
N GLU A 181 -8.67 23.07 15.54
CA GLU A 181 -7.28 23.09 15.07
C GLU A 181 -6.30 23.43 16.22
N PRO A 182 -6.32 22.70 17.36
CA PRO A 182 -5.55 23.07 18.55
C PRO A 182 -4.03 23.09 18.35
N VAL A 183 -3.46 22.20 17.53
CA VAL A 183 -2.02 22.16 17.26
C VAL A 183 -1.64 23.30 16.32
N GLY A 184 -2.39 23.50 15.23
CA GLY A 184 -2.22 24.67 14.36
C GLY A 184 -2.31 25.99 15.13
N PHE A 185 -3.30 26.12 16.02
CA PHE A 185 -3.47 27.27 16.92
C PHE A 185 -2.28 27.46 17.88
N TRP A 186 -1.75 26.36 18.43
CA TRP A 186 -0.56 26.41 19.26
C TRP A 186 0.69 26.88 18.48
N VAL A 187 0.87 26.39 17.25
CA VAL A 187 1.96 26.81 16.37
C VAL A 187 1.79 28.27 15.95
N ALA A 188 0.56 28.74 15.71
CA ALA A 188 0.28 30.15 15.42
C ALA A 188 0.74 31.09 16.55
N GLY A 189 0.62 30.64 17.80
CA GLY A 189 1.15 31.34 18.98
C GLY A 189 2.67 31.52 19.00
N MET A 190 3.42 30.77 18.17
CA MET A 190 4.87 30.93 18.02
C MET A 190 5.24 32.11 17.10
N SER A 191 4.28 32.71 16.39
CA SER A 191 4.48 33.87 15.51
C SER A 191 5.62 33.66 14.50
N LEU A 192 5.54 32.55 13.76
CA LEU A 192 6.52 32.18 12.73
C LEU A 192 6.57 33.23 11.62
N ALA A 193 7.73 33.39 11.00
CA ALA A 193 7.87 34.27 9.85
C ALA A 193 7.13 33.71 8.63
N ASP A 194 6.55 34.59 7.81
CA ASP A 194 5.89 34.24 6.53
C ASP A 194 6.77 33.35 5.64
N SER A 195 8.07 33.60 5.62
CA SER A 195 9.03 32.79 4.85
C SER A 195 9.13 31.35 5.34
N THR A 196 8.97 31.11 6.65
CA THR A 196 8.94 29.76 7.22
C THR A 196 7.69 29.00 6.78
N VAL A 197 6.53 29.66 6.74
CA VAL A 197 5.28 29.08 6.25
C VAL A 197 5.38 28.71 4.78
N VAL A 198 5.92 29.60 3.95
CA VAL A 198 6.13 29.35 2.51
C VAL A 198 7.08 28.17 2.27
N VAL A 199 8.18 28.09 3.04
CA VAL A 199 9.11 26.95 2.96
C VAL A 199 8.45 25.66 3.41
N ALA A 200 7.66 25.69 4.49
CA ALA A 200 6.93 24.52 4.98
C ALA A 200 5.94 24.01 3.92
N TYR A 201 5.19 24.90 3.26
CA TYR A 201 4.30 24.54 2.16
C TYR A 201 5.04 23.81 1.03
N TRP A 202 6.18 24.34 0.56
CA TRP A 202 6.92 23.68 -0.51
C TRP A 202 7.54 22.34 -0.08
N ILE A 203 8.04 22.24 1.15
CA ILE A 203 8.51 20.95 1.70
C ILE A 203 7.35 19.95 1.76
N HIS A 204 6.16 20.38 2.16
CA HIS A 204 4.96 19.56 2.18
C HIS A 204 4.64 19.00 0.79
N ILE A 205 4.47 19.90 -0.21
CA ILE A 205 4.15 19.53 -1.60
C ILE A 205 5.21 18.61 -2.21
N LEU A 206 6.49 18.93 -2.02
CA LEU A 206 7.59 18.09 -2.52
C LEU A 206 7.63 16.72 -1.83
N SER A 207 7.30 16.65 -0.54
CA SER A 207 7.21 15.38 0.19
C SER A 207 6.08 14.50 -0.35
N ILE A 208 4.91 15.08 -0.66
CA ILE A 208 3.80 14.36 -1.32
C ILE A 208 4.21 13.89 -2.73
N CYS A 209 4.83 14.76 -3.53
CA CYS A 209 5.30 14.40 -4.88
C CYS A 209 6.32 13.25 -4.83
N MET A 210 7.23 13.27 -3.85
CA MET A 210 8.16 12.17 -3.60
C MET A 210 7.43 10.89 -3.19
N PHE A 211 6.37 11.01 -2.37
CA PHE A 211 5.52 9.87 -1.99
C PHE A 211 4.90 9.19 -3.22
N PHE A 212 4.34 9.97 -4.17
CA PHE A 212 3.80 9.45 -5.43
C PHE A 212 4.85 8.69 -6.26
N VAL A 213 6.10 9.16 -6.28
CA VAL A 213 7.19 8.47 -6.99
C VAL A 213 7.60 7.18 -6.27
N LEU A 214 7.68 7.20 -4.94
CA LEU A 214 8.16 6.07 -4.14
C LEU A 214 7.12 4.98 -3.93
N ILE A 215 5.82 5.28 -3.89
CA ILE A 215 4.77 4.26 -3.71
C ILE A 215 4.95 3.07 -4.66
N PRO A 216 4.99 3.25 -6.00
CA PRO A 216 5.03 2.13 -6.92
C PRO A 216 6.39 1.42 -7.01
N LEU A 217 7.45 2.06 -6.52
CA LEU A 217 8.82 1.53 -6.55
C LEU A 217 9.20 0.77 -5.28
N SER A 218 8.31 0.74 -4.29
CA SER A 218 8.61 0.30 -2.94
C SER A 218 7.55 -0.68 -2.44
N LYS A 219 7.70 -1.21 -1.22
CA LYS A 219 6.66 -2.04 -0.59
C LYS A 219 5.37 -1.27 -0.30
N HIS A 220 5.35 0.05 -0.48
CA HIS A 220 4.16 0.89 -0.32
C HIS A 220 3.17 0.78 -1.48
N MET A 221 3.52 0.07 -2.56
CA MET A 221 2.55 -0.28 -3.60
C MET A 221 1.33 -1.05 -3.05
N HIS A 222 1.45 -1.63 -1.85
CA HIS A 222 0.32 -2.19 -1.11
C HIS A 222 -0.79 -1.16 -0.85
N LEU A 223 -0.53 0.14 -0.74
CA LEU A 223 -1.59 1.14 -0.55
C LEU A 223 -2.60 1.09 -1.71
N VAL A 224 -2.12 0.79 -2.91
CA VAL A 224 -2.94 0.66 -4.12
C VAL A 224 -3.50 -0.75 -4.22
N MET A 225 -2.62 -1.76 -4.20
CA MET A 225 -2.99 -3.12 -4.55
C MET A 225 -3.67 -3.89 -3.40
N ALA A 226 -3.58 -3.43 -2.15
CA ALA A 226 -4.28 -4.06 -1.03
C ALA A 226 -5.80 -4.04 -1.19
N VAL A 227 -6.37 -2.97 -1.77
CA VAL A 227 -7.82 -2.83 -1.93
C VAL A 227 -8.40 -3.98 -2.76
N PRO A 228 -7.99 -4.20 -4.03
CA PRO A 228 -8.48 -5.35 -4.79
C PRO A 228 -8.06 -6.69 -4.16
N ASN A 229 -6.87 -6.78 -3.56
CA ASN A 229 -6.38 -8.01 -2.92
C ASN A 229 -7.28 -8.49 -1.78
N VAL A 230 -7.63 -7.59 -0.87
CA VAL A 230 -8.49 -7.89 0.28
C VAL A 230 -9.95 -8.02 -0.16
N PHE A 231 -10.42 -7.22 -1.11
CA PHE A 231 -11.83 -7.31 -1.53
C PHE A 231 -12.15 -8.63 -2.24
N PHE A 232 -11.23 -9.13 -3.08
CA PHE A 232 -11.42 -10.33 -3.90
C PHE A 232 -10.73 -11.60 -3.36
N HIS A 233 -10.40 -11.65 -2.06
CA HIS A 233 -9.89 -12.88 -1.43
C HIS A 233 -10.93 -14.02 -1.40
N ASP A 234 -10.50 -15.26 -1.20
CA ASP A 234 -11.40 -16.42 -1.14
C ASP A 234 -12.45 -16.30 -0.02
N ALA A 235 -13.73 -16.43 -0.41
CA ALA A 235 -14.86 -16.45 0.50
C ALA A 235 -15.15 -17.85 1.08
N GLY A 236 -14.53 -18.88 0.50
CA GLY A 236 -14.64 -20.25 0.97
C GLY A 236 -13.86 -20.54 2.27
N PRO A 237 -14.00 -21.77 2.79
CA PRO A 237 -13.21 -22.22 3.94
C PRO A 237 -11.71 -22.16 3.67
N VAL A 238 -10.93 -21.72 4.66
CA VAL A 238 -9.46 -21.69 4.58
C VAL A 238 -8.94 -23.11 4.39
N GLY A 239 -7.98 -23.28 3.47
CA GLY A 239 -7.37 -24.58 3.16
C GLY A 239 -8.20 -25.46 2.23
N LYS A 240 -9.33 -24.97 1.71
CA LYS A 240 -10.05 -25.66 0.62
C LYS A 240 -9.18 -25.62 -0.65
N MET A 241 -8.66 -26.78 -1.04
CA MET A 241 -7.99 -26.92 -2.34
C MET A 241 -9.03 -26.85 -3.47
N ARG A 242 -8.71 -26.12 -4.53
CA ARG A 242 -9.53 -26.04 -5.73
C ARG A 242 -9.16 -27.20 -6.65
N PRO A 243 -10.13 -27.89 -7.27
CA PRO A 243 -9.82 -28.88 -8.29
C PRO A 243 -9.21 -28.20 -9.52
N LEU A 244 -8.44 -28.96 -10.30
CA LEU A 244 -7.79 -28.48 -11.52
C LEU A 244 -8.80 -28.05 -12.59
N ALA A 245 -9.93 -28.76 -12.67
CA ALA A 245 -11.08 -28.37 -13.48
C ALA A 245 -12.38 -28.73 -12.76
N VAL A 246 -13.43 -27.97 -13.04
CA VAL A 246 -14.79 -28.18 -12.55
C VAL A 246 -15.69 -28.38 -13.77
N GLY A 247 -16.46 -29.46 -13.81
CA GLY A 247 -17.42 -29.74 -14.88
C GLY A 247 -18.68 -28.88 -14.78
N ASP A 248 -19.55 -28.97 -15.78
CA ASP A 248 -20.84 -28.24 -15.82
C ASP A 248 -21.77 -28.60 -14.65
N ASP A 249 -21.56 -29.77 -14.03
CA ASP A 249 -22.28 -30.25 -12.85
C ASP A 249 -21.76 -29.63 -11.52
N GLY A 250 -20.72 -28.81 -11.59
CA GLY A 250 -20.07 -28.20 -10.43
C GLY A 250 -19.15 -29.14 -9.65
N MET A 251 -18.86 -30.33 -10.19
CA MET A 251 -17.98 -31.33 -9.57
C MET A 251 -16.57 -31.29 -10.17
N ALA A 252 -15.59 -31.77 -9.41
CA ALA A 252 -14.23 -31.90 -9.91
C ALA A 252 -14.17 -32.93 -11.04
N VAL A 253 -13.54 -32.56 -12.16
CA VAL A 253 -13.34 -33.47 -13.29
C VAL A 253 -12.32 -34.55 -12.88
N PRO A 254 -12.61 -35.85 -13.07
CA PRO A 254 -11.67 -36.93 -12.80
C PRO A 254 -10.39 -36.77 -13.63
N LEU A 255 -9.25 -37.22 -13.08
CA LEU A 255 -7.94 -37.09 -13.75
C LEU A 255 -7.91 -37.74 -15.14
N GLU A 256 -8.66 -38.82 -15.33
CA GLU A 256 -8.77 -39.56 -16.61
C GLU A 256 -9.50 -38.76 -17.70
N ASP A 257 -10.35 -37.81 -17.29
CA ASP A 257 -11.18 -36.97 -18.17
C ASP A 257 -10.63 -35.53 -18.28
N LEU A 258 -9.47 -35.23 -17.65
CA LEU A 258 -8.84 -33.92 -17.75
C LEU A 258 -8.18 -33.74 -19.12
N ASP A 259 -8.75 -32.85 -19.93
CA ASP A 259 -8.17 -32.39 -21.19
C ASP A 259 -7.15 -31.27 -20.96
N MET A 260 -6.01 -31.61 -20.34
CA MET A 260 -4.93 -30.67 -20.02
C MET A 260 -3.56 -31.29 -20.26
N ASP A 261 -2.71 -30.60 -21.03
CA ASP A 261 -1.35 -31.06 -21.35
C ASP A 261 -0.33 -30.85 -20.21
N ALA A 262 -0.66 -30.00 -19.24
CA ALA A 262 0.21 -29.64 -18.12
C ALA A 262 -0.58 -29.49 -16.81
N PHE A 263 0.03 -29.90 -15.71
CA PHE A 263 -0.53 -29.80 -14.36
C PHE A 263 0.18 -28.72 -13.55
N GLY A 264 -0.59 -27.92 -12.83
CA GLY A 264 -0.06 -26.86 -11.96
C GLY A 264 0.43 -25.64 -12.74
N VAL A 265 1.30 -24.86 -12.11
CA VAL A 265 1.83 -23.61 -12.66
C VAL A 265 3.25 -23.83 -13.14
N SER A 266 3.49 -23.61 -14.44
CA SER A 266 4.82 -23.68 -15.05
C SER A 266 5.31 -22.30 -15.50
N SER A 267 4.38 -21.49 -16.01
CA SER A 267 4.61 -20.16 -16.56
C SER A 267 3.92 -19.08 -15.72
N TYR A 268 4.34 -17.83 -15.88
CA TYR A 268 3.75 -16.70 -15.15
C TYR A 268 2.25 -16.52 -15.43
N THR A 269 1.81 -16.82 -16.65
CA THR A 269 0.40 -16.67 -17.08
C THR A 269 -0.51 -17.78 -16.57
N ASP A 270 0.05 -18.89 -16.07
CA ASP A 270 -0.72 -19.99 -15.47
C ASP A 270 -1.26 -19.58 -14.09
N TYR A 271 -0.59 -18.63 -13.41
CA TYR A 271 -1.17 -17.99 -12.23
C TYR A 271 -2.39 -17.18 -12.62
N THR A 272 -3.43 -17.25 -11.79
CA THR A 272 -4.59 -16.38 -11.91
C THR A 272 -4.23 -14.92 -11.64
N TRP A 273 -5.00 -13.97 -12.21
CA TRP A 273 -4.86 -12.54 -11.89
C TRP A 273 -4.88 -12.29 -10.38
N ARG A 274 -5.69 -13.08 -9.64
CA ARG A 274 -5.78 -13.00 -8.19
C ARG A 274 -4.47 -13.46 -7.56
N GLN A 275 -3.87 -14.57 -7.96
CA GLN A 275 -2.56 -14.96 -7.43
C GLN A 275 -1.48 -13.91 -7.75
N LEU A 276 -1.53 -13.25 -8.91
CA LEU A 276 -0.52 -12.28 -9.32
C LEU A 276 -0.57 -10.96 -8.53
N VAL A 277 -1.76 -10.42 -8.23
CA VAL A 277 -1.87 -9.15 -7.49
C VAL A 277 -1.34 -9.23 -6.06
N ASP A 278 -1.24 -10.44 -5.49
CA ASP A 278 -0.59 -10.67 -4.19
C ASP A 278 0.85 -10.14 -4.15
N GLY A 279 1.58 -10.25 -5.26
CA GLY A 279 2.96 -9.78 -5.39
C GLY A 279 3.11 -8.28 -5.07
N TRP A 280 2.20 -7.44 -5.56
CA TRP A 280 2.22 -6.00 -5.33
C TRP A 280 1.46 -5.56 -4.07
N SER A 281 0.65 -6.44 -3.48
CA SER A 281 0.00 -6.19 -2.18
C SER A 281 0.90 -6.50 -0.98
N CYS A 282 1.95 -7.30 -1.17
CA CYS A 282 2.86 -7.72 -0.10
C CYS A 282 3.59 -6.52 0.52
N THR A 283 3.47 -6.39 1.85
CA THR A 283 4.11 -5.31 2.62
C THR A 283 5.49 -5.69 3.15
N SER A 284 6.01 -6.87 2.81
CA SER A 284 7.26 -7.42 3.33
C SER A 284 7.35 -7.41 4.88
N CYS A 285 6.24 -7.74 5.56
CA CYS A 285 6.16 -7.72 7.03
C CYS A 285 6.71 -8.98 7.73
N ALA A 286 7.08 -10.00 6.96
CA ALA A 286 7.61 -11.29 7.43
C ALA A 286 6.70 -12.12 8.36
N ARG A 287 5.44 -11.72 8.61
CA ARG A 287 4.51 -12.50 9.46
C ARG A 287 4.30 -13.92 8.94
N CYS A 288 4.21 -14.11 7.62
CA CYS A 288 4.05 -15.41 7.00
C CYS A 288 5.30 -16.29 7.12
N GLN A 289 6.49 -15.67 7.12
CA GLN A 289 7.76 -16.34 7.38
C GLN A 289 7.87 -16.78 8.84
N ASP A 290 7.55 -15.88 9.79
CA ASP A 290 7.68 -16.10 11.23
C ASP A 290 6.84 -17.30 11.73
N VAL A 291 5.74 -17.64 11.07
CA VAL A 291 4.86 -18.76 11.45
C VAL A 291 5.04 -20.01 10.57
N CYS A 292 5.95 -19.99 9.60
CA CYS A 292 6.15 -21.11 8.69
C CYS A 292 6.97 -22.22 9.37
N PRO A 293 6.41 -23.43 9.58
CA PRO A 293 7.15 -24.52 10.22
C PRO A 293 8.32 -25.02 9.35
N ALA A 294 8.19 -24.95 8.01
CA ALA A 294 9.27 -25.33 7.10
C ALA A 294 10.47 -24.39 7.24
N TYR A 295 10.23 -23.07 7.20
CA TYR A 295 11.25 -22.05 7.42
C TYR A 295 11.91 -22.20 8.80
N ALA A 296 11.10 -22.37 9.86
CA ALA A 296 11.59 -22.54 11.22
C ALA A 296 12.46 -23.80 11.40
N SER A 297 12.23 -24.84 10.59
CA SER A 297 13.05 -26.07 10.57
C SER A 297 14.31 -25.98 9.71
N GLY A 298 14.58 -24.83 9.09
CA GLY A 298 15.75 -24.62 8.23
C GLY A 298 15.63 -25.16 6.80
N LYS A 299 14.41 -25.46 6.33
CA LYS A 299 14.15 -25.83 4.92
C LYS A 299 14.11 -24.58 4.03
N GLY A 300 14.31 -24.75 2.72
CA GLY A 300 14.33 -23.66 1.74
C GLY A 300 13.06 -22.82 1.57
N LEU A 301 11.91 -23.22 2.14
CA LEU A 301 10.66 -22.46 1.98
C LEU A 301 10.61 -21.20 2.85
N ASN A 302 10.60 -20.04 2.20
CA ASN A 302 10.17 -18.77 2.80
C ASN A 302 8.90 -18.26 2.07
N PRO A 303 7.71 -18.33 2.69
CA PRO A 303 6.46 -17.90 2.04
C PRO A 303 6.46 -16.43 1.60
N MET A 304 7.16 -15.54 2.33
CA MET A 304 7.27 -14.14 1.92
C MET A 304 8.06 -14.02 0.62
N GLN A 305 9.14 -14.80 0.49
CA GLN A 305 10.02 -14.76 -0.68
C GLN A 305 9.28 -15.25 -1.92
N VAL A 306 8.48 -16.32 -1.83
CA VAL A 306 7.62 -16.79 -2.93
C VAL A 306 6.77 -15.66 -3.53
N ILE A 307 6.19 -14.80 -2.68
CA ILE A 307 5.36 -13.67 -3.15
C ILE A 307 6.22 -12.57 -3.78
N HIS A 308 7.42 -12.30 -3.23
CA HIS A 308 8.37 -11.39 -3.85
C HIS A 308 8.85 -11.89 -5.20
N ASP A 309 9.10 -13.19 -5.32
CA ASP A 309 9.58 -13.84 -6.52
C ASP A 309 8.57 -13.73 -7.67
N VAL A 310 7.28 -13.92 -7.40
CA VAL A 310 6.20 -13.65 -8.37
C VAL A 310 6.23 -12.21 -8.87
N ARG A 311 6.36 -11.23 -7.96
CA ARG A 311 6.44 -9.81 -8.33
C ARG A 311 7.72 -9.47 -9.11
N ASN A 312 8.86 -9.97 -8.64
CA ASN A 312 10.18 -9.65 -9.17
C ASN A 312 10.33 -10.26 -10.57
N TYR A 313 9.91 -11.52 -10.74
CA TYR A 313 9.82 -12.17 -12.05
C TYR A 313 9.04 -11.33 -13.05
N ALA A 314 7.85 -10.84 -12.67
CA ALA A 314 7.01 -10.00 -13.53
C ALA A 314 7.70 -8.69 -13.92
N ASN A 315 8.38 -8.05 -12.97
CA ASN A 315 9.05 -6.77 -13.20
C ASN A 315 10.31 -6.90 -14.06
N GLU A 316 11.11 -7.95 -13.83
CA GLU A 316 12.33 -8.26 -14.57
C GLU A 316 12.01 -8.66 -16.02
N HIS A 317 10.94 -9.42 -16.22
CA HIS A 317 10.51 -9.91 -17.54
C HIS A 317 9.40 -9.09 -18.19
N ALA A 318 9.08 -7.92 -17.66
CA ALA A 318 7.93 -7.12 -18.11
C ALA A 318 7.89 -6.88 -19.64
N PRO A 319 8.99 -6.55 -20.34
CA PRO A 319 8.95 -6.35 -21.79
C PRO A 319 8.59 -7.62 -22.57
N ILE A 320 9.02 -8.79 -22.09
CA ILE A 320 8.77 -10.10 -22.72
C ILE A 320 7.31 -10.50 -22.49
N LEU A 321 6.87 -10.45 -21.23
CA LEU A 321 5.50 -10.80 -20.82
C LEU A 321 4.46 -9.90 -21.51
N LEU A 322 4.69 -8.59 -21.53
CA LEU A 322 3.77 -7.62 -22.17
C LEU A 322 3.77 -7.71 -23.70
N ALA A 323 4.76 -8.37 -24.31
CA ALA A 323 4.78 -8.70 -25.73
C ALA A 323 4.06 -10.02 -26.05
N GLY A 324 3.46 -10.69 -25.05
CA GLY A 324 2.78 -11.97 -25.20
C GLY A 324 3.74 -13.15 -25.38
N LYS A 325 5.00 -13.00 -24.95
CA LYS A 325 6.02 -14.05 -25.00
C LYS A 325 6.27 -14.62 -23.61
N GLN A 326 6.76 -15.85 -23.56
CA GLN A 326 7.19 -16.49 -22.31
C GLN A 326 8.70 -16.28 -22.11
N PRO A 327 9.14 -15.88 -20.91
CA PRO A 327 10.55 -15.87 -20.55
C PRO A 327 11.12 -17.30 -20.53
N GLU A 328 12.45 -17.41 -20.68
CA GLU A 328 13.14 -18.71 -20.61
C GLU A 328 13.15 -19.27 -19.17
N GLU A 329 13.31 -18.40 -18.17
CA GLU A 329 13.19 -18.79 -16.77
C GLU A 329 11.74 -19.15 -16.46
N THR A 330 11.53 -20.33 -15.90
CA THR A 330 10.22 -20.82 -15.46
C THR A 330 9.89 -20.33 -14.04
N MET A 331 8.62 -20.36 -13.66
CA MET A 331 8.24 -19.98 -12.29
C MET A 331 8.79 -20.96 -11.22
N ILE A 332 8.99 -22.23 -11.59
CA ILE A 332 9.58 -23.23 -10.71
C ILE A 332 11.07 -23.01 -10.49
N GLU A 333 11.82 -22.58 -11.51
CA GLU A 333 13.23 -22.18 -11.36
C GLU A 333 13.36 -20.97 -10.46
N ARG A 334 12.45 -19.99 -10.60
CA ARG A 334 12.43 -18.79 -9.77
C ARG A 334 12.12 -19.07 -8.30
N ILE A 335 11.10 -19.88 -8.01
CA ILE A 335 10.68 -20.21 -6.62
C ILE A 335 11.55 -21.29 -5.98
N THR A 336 12.17 -22.14 -6.80
CA THR A 336 12.89 -23.38 -6.45
C THR A 336 11.97 -24.55 -6.09
N ASP A 337 12.35 -25.74 -6.54
CA ASP A 337 11.69 -27.01 -6.23
C ASP A 337 11.75 -27.33 -4.72
N GLU A 338 12.86 -27.05 -4.07
CA GLU A 338 13.03 -27.24 -2.62
C GLU A 338 11.97 -26.46 -1.82
N ALA A 339 11.71 -25.21 -2.19
CA ALA A 339 10.71 -24.38 -1.50
C ALA A 339 9.28 -24.96 -1.69
N VAL A 340 8.94 -25.39 -2.91
CA VAL A 340 7.64 -25.99 -3.23
C VAL A 340 7.43 -27.26 -2.41
N TRP A 341 8.38 -28.20 -2.44
CA TRP A 341 8.27 -29.48 -1.74
C TRP A 341 8.39 -29.38 -0.22
N ALA A 342 8.91 -28.28 0.31
CA ALA A 342 8.98 -28.04 1.74
C ALA A 342 7.64 -27.58 2.35
N CYS A 343 6.66 -27.17 1.54
CA CYS A 343 5.36 -26.72 2.02
C CYS A 343 4.59 -27.84 2.76
N THR A 344 4.12 -27.53 3.97
CA THR A 344 3.33 -28.47 4.79
C THR A 344 1.82 -28.28 4.63
N THR A 345 1.40 -27.39 3.73
CA THR A 345 -0.01 -27.02 3.45
C THR A 345 -0.86 -26.64 4.67
N CYS A 346 -0.22 -26.32 5.80
CA CYS A 346 -0.89 -25.98 7.07
C CYS A 346 -1.63 -24.63 7.09
N ASN A 347 -1.47 -23.79 6.06
CA ASN A 347 -2.14 -22.50 5.90
C ASN A 347 -1.83 -21.42 6.98
N ALA A 348 -0.86 -21.64 7.87
CA ALA A 348 -0.49 -20.66 8.89
C ALA A 348 -0.12 -19.28 8.30
N CYS A 349 0.62 -19.26 7.19
CA CYS A 349 1.00 -18.04 6.48
C CYS A 349 -0.20 -17.25 5.93
N VAL A 350 -1.25 -17.95 5.48
CA VAL A 350 -2.48 -17.36 4.94
C VAL A 350 -3.33 -16.76 6.06
N ASP A 351 -3.48 -17.46 7.19
CA ASP A 351 -4.25 -16.93 8.34
C ASP A 351 -3.64 -15.63 8.87
N VAL A 352 -2.33 -15.58 9.08
CA VAL A 352 -1.68 -14.40 9.68
C VAL A 352 -1.49 -13.24 8.72
N CYS A 353 -1.67 -13.43 7.41
CA CYS A 353 -1.44 -12.38 6.43
C CYS A 353 -2.50 -11.26 6.56
N PRO A 354 -2.10 -10.01 6.88
CA PRO A 354 -3.06 -8.91 7.03
C PRO A 354 -3.67 -8.46 5.70
N LEU A 355 -3.04 -8.82 4.59
CA LEU A 355 -3.43 -8.43 3.23
C LEU A 355 -4.25 -9.53 2.56
N TYR A 356 -4.54 -10.63 3.26
CA TYR A 356 -5.30 -11.77 2.71
C TYR A 356 -4.60 -12.39 1.48
N ILE A 357 -3.27 -12.46 1.51
CA ILE A 357 -2.46 -13.14 0.47
C ILE A 357 -2.61 -14.66 0.60
N GLU A 358 -2.99 -15.28 -0.51
CA GLU A 358 -3.19 -16.73 -0.64
C GLU A 358 -1.86 -17.38 -1.02
N HIS A 359 -0.99 -17.62 -0.03
CA HIS A 359 0.37 -18.15 -0.25
C HIS A 359 0.36 -19.60 -0.74
N VAL A 360 -0.44 -20.47 -0.10
CA VAL A 360 -0.43 -21.92 -0.36
C VAL A 360 -0.88 -22.27 -1.78
N PRO A 361 -1.95 -21.69 -2.35
CA PRO A 361 -2.37 -22.02 -3.72
C PRO A 361 -1.37 -21.65 -4.83
N LYS A 362 -0.26 -20.98 -4.52
CA LYS A 362 0.80 -20.67 -5.51
C LYS A 362 1.88 -21.73 -5.59
N LEU A 363 1.92 -22.64 -4.62
CA LEU A 363 2.92 -23.69 -4.50
C LEU A 363 2.39 -25.02 -5.02
#